data_AF-A0A662GIP0-F1
#
_entry.id   AF-A0A662GIP0-F1
#
_cell.length_a   1.000
_cell.length_b   1.000
_cell.length_c   1.000
_cell.angle_alpha   90.00
_cell.angle_beta   90.00
_cell.angle_gamma   90.00
#
_symmetry.space_group_name_H-M   'P 1'
#
loop_
_entity.id
_entity.type
_entity.pdbx_description
1 polymer ?
#
loop_
_entity_poly.entity_id
_entity_poly.type
_entity_poly.pdbx_seq_one_letter_code
_entity_poly.pdbx_strand_id
1 'polypeptide(L)'
;SKPGLYAVEHVAKLTEGEHVVKVRVDPANEIEERGEDDNYVQKTFGVERTGKETKPEEEPEGKFLALLVSAVVILLVLALLLYTSRRVKW
;
A
#
# COMPACT_ATOMS: atom_id res chain seq x y z
N SER A 1 -38.39 -26.18 -15.65
CA SER A 1 -37.18 -26.53 -14.89
C SER A 1 -36.73 -25.28 -14.14
N LYS A 2 -36.45 -25.34 -12.84
CA LYS A 2 -35.90 -24.18 -12.10
C LYS A 2 -34.40 -24.12 -12.41
N PRO A 3 -33.83 -22.98 -12.84
CA PRO A 3 -32.39 -22.89 -13.03
C PRO A 3 -31.70 -23.15 -11.68
N GLY A 4 -30.85 -24.18 -11.62
CA GLY A 4 -29.98 -24.40 -10.47
C GLY A 4 -28.95 -23.27 -10.43
N LEU A 5 -28.86 -22.56 -9.32
CA LEU A 5 -27.74 -21.65 -9.08
C LEU A 5 -26.52 -22.52 -8.76
N TYR A 6 -25.55 -22.54 -9.65
CA TYR A 6 -24.24 -23.14 -9.39
C TYR A 6 -23.28 -22.02 -9.03
N ALA A 7 -22.74 -22.07 -7.81
CA ALA A 7 -21.67 -21.17 -7.38
C ALA A 7 -20.33 -21.88 -7.57
N VAL A 8 -19.44 -21.28 -8.36
CA VAL A 8 -18.06 -21.72 -8.52
C VAL A 8 -17.17 -20.63 -7.95
N GLU A 9 -16.37 -20.95 -6.93
CA GLU A 9 -15.38 -20.03 -6.39
C GLU A 9 -14.07 -20.18 -7.16
N HIS A 10 -13.63 -19.08 -7.79
CA HIS A 10 -12.30 -18.99 -8.40
C HIS A 10 -11.62 -17.72 -7.90
N VAL A 11 -10.39 -17.87 -7.40
CA VAL A 11 -9.58 -16.75 -6.90
C VAL A 11 -8.49 -16.42 -7.91
N ALA A 12 -8.69 -15.33 -8.66
CA ALA A 12 -7.69 -14.78 -9.55
C ALA A 12 -6.83 -13.73 -8.81
N LYS A 13 -5.51 -13.76 -9.03
CA LYS A 13 -4.61 -12.66 -8.62
C LYS A 13 -4.62 -11.60 -9.73
N LEU A 14 -5.33 -10.50 -9.50
CA LEU A 14 -5.44 -9.41 -10.45
C LEU A 14 -4.45 -8.28 -10.13
N THR A 15 -3.84 -7.72 -11.16
CA THR A 15 -3.11 -6.44 -11.06
C THR A 15 -4.08 -5.28 -11.21
N GLU A 16 -3.65 -4.07 -10.85
CA GLU A 16 -4.40 -2.86 -11.17
C GLU A 16 -4.58 -2.71 -12.68
N GLY A 17 -5.74 -2.20 -13.11
CA GLY A 17 -6.08 -1.97 -14.51
C GLY A 17 -7.42 -2.57 -14.94
N GLU A 18 -7.67 -2.53 -16.25
CA GLU A 18 -8.88 -3.09 -16.85
C GLU A 18 -8.75 -4.60 -17.07
N HIS A 19 -9.78 -5.35 -16.69
CA HIS A 19 -9.86 -6.80 -16.86
C HIS A 19 -11.16 -7.20 -17.53
N VAL A 20 -11.14 -8.34 -18.24
CA VAL A 20 -12.31 -8.92 -18.89
C VAL A 20 -12.57 -10.31 -18.30
N VAL A 21 -13.75 -10.49 -17.70
CA VAL A 21 -14.26 -11.83 -17.36
C VAL A 21 -14.98 -12.40 -18.57
N LYS A 22 -14.64 -13.63 -18.96
CA LYS A 22 -15.36 -14.40 -19.98
C LYS A 22 -15.89 -15.69 -19.35
N VAL A 23 -17.17 -15.95 -19.55
CA VAL A 23 -17.82 -17.22 -19.19
C VAL A 23 -18.22 -17.92 -20.47
N ARG A 24 -17.95 -19.24 -20.55
CA ARG A 24 -18.33 -20.10 -21.66
C ARG A 24 -19.06 -21.32 -21.14
N VAL A 25 -20.12 -21.73 -21.82
CA VAL A 25 -20.77 -23.03 -21.67
C VAL A 25 -20.23 -23.94 -22.77
N ASP A 26 -20.06 -25.23 -22.46
CA ASP A 26 -19.46 -26.23 -23.36
C ASP A 26 -18.26 -25.72 -24.20
N PRO A 27 -17.17 -25.27 -23.55
CA PRO A 27 -16.04 -24.70 -24.28
C PRO A 27 -15.30 -25.71 -25.18
N ALA A 28 -15.54 -27.00 -25.01
CA ALA A 28 -14.96 -28.08 -25.81
C ALA A 28 -15.88 -28.51 -26.96
N ASN A 29 -17.10 -27.97 -27.04
CA ASN A 29 -18.09 -28.28 -28.07
C ASN A 29 -18.41 -29.79 -28.12
N GLU A 30 -18.53 -30.42 -26.96
CA GLU A 30 -18.80 -31.86 -26.81
C GLU A 30 -20.29 -32.20 -26.93
N ILE A 31 -21.18 -31.22 -26.74
CA ILE A 31 -22.63 -31.36 -26.79
C ILE A 31 -23.14 -30.66 -28.05
N GLU A 32 -23.88 -31.36 -28.90
CA GLU A 32 -24.50 -30.75 -30.08
C GLU A 32 -25.70 -29.89 -29.66
N GLU A 33 -25.61 -28.59 -29.90
CA GLU A 33 -26.67 -27.63 -29.59
C GLU A 33 -27.30 -27.03 -30.87
N ARG A 34 -28.39 -26.28 -30.72
CA ARG A 34 -29.02 -25.60 -31.87
C ARG A 34 -28.21 -24.40 -32.37
N GLY A 35 -27.37 -23.84 -31.50
CA GLY A 35 -26.49 -22.73 -31.79
C GLY A 35 -25.24 -22.88 -30.93
N GLU A 36 -24.08 -22.76 -31.56
CA GLU A 36 -22.76 -22.89 -30.90
C GLU A 36 -22.09 -21.53 -30.70
N ASP A 37 -22.68 -20.46 -31.26
CA ASP A 37 -22.11 -19.13 -31.34
C ASP A 37 -22.60 -18.18 -30.23
N ASP A 38 -23.55 -18.61 -29.40
CA ASP A 38 -24.12 -17.84 -28.28
C ASP A 38 -23.78 -18.41 -26.88
N ASN A 39 -22.93 -19.44 -26.83
CA ASN A 39 -22.49 -20.12 -25.60
C ASN A 39 -21.47 -19.32 -24.77
N TYR A 40 -21.40 -17.99 -24.91
CA TYR A 40 -20.48 -17.16 -24.14
C TYR A 40 -21.02 -15.76 -23.80
N VAL A 41 -20.55 -15.25 -22.66
CA VAL A 41 -20.76 -13.85 -22.23
C VAL A 41 -19.46 -13.27 -21.71
N GLN A 42 -19.28 -11.96 -21.85
CA GLN A 42 -18.12 -11.24 -21.33
C GLN A 42 -18.50 -9.95 -20.62
N LYS A 43 -17.72 -9.58 -19.61
CA LYS A 43 -17.88 -8.32 -18.86
C LYS A 43 -16.53 -7.72 -18.52
N THR A 44 -16.41 -6.41 -18.75
CA THR A 44 -15.23 -5.62 -18.38
C THR A 44 -15.42 -4.97 -17.01
N PHE A 45 -14.36 -4.93 -16.21
CA PHE A 45 -14.31 -4.25 -14.92
C PHE A 45 -12.91 -3.70 -14.63
N GLY A 46 -12.83 -2.63 -13.84
CA GLY A 46 -11.57 -2.06 -13.36
C GLY A 46 -11.17 -2.61 -12.00
N VAL A 47 -9.88 -2.87 -11.83
CA VAL A 47 -9.27 -3.20 -10.54
C VAL A 47 -8.41 -2.01 -10.12
N GLU A 48 -8.72 -1.43 -8.97
CA GLU A 48 -7.97 -0.32 -8.39
C GLU A 48 -7.17 -0.80 -7.18
N ARG A 49 -5.94 -0.31 -7.03
CA ARG A 49 -5.14 -0.61 -5.85
C ARG A 49 -5.65 0.21 -4.66
N THR A 50 -6.34 -0.41 -3.72
CA THR A 50 -6.79 0.24 -2.47
C THR A 50 -5.66 0.33 -1.43
N GLY A 51 -4.48 0.78 -1.85
CA GLY A 51 -3.36 1.07 -0.96
C GLY A 51 -3.02 2.53 -1.11
N LYS A 52 -3.31 3.35 -0.08
CA LYS A 52 -2.55 4.58 0.08
C LYS A 52 -1.10 4.14 0.19
N GLU A 53 -0.24 4.59 -0.71
CA GLU A 53 1.18 4.60 -0.41
C GLU A 53 1.30 5.39 0.89
N THR A 54 1.54 4.70 2.00
CA THR A 54 2.13 5.34 3.15
C THR A 54 3.53 5.70 2.66
N LYS A 55 3.67 6.92 2.11
CA LYS A 55 4.97 7.59 2.04
C LYS A 55 5.63 7.30 3.38
N PRO A 56 6.84 6.72 3.42
CA PRO A 56 7.50 6.45 4.70
C PRO A 56 7.43 7.74 5.49
N GLU A 57 6.76 7.68 6.63
CA GLU A 57 6.64 8.79 7.56
C GLU A 57 8.07 9.28 7.78
N GLU A 58 8.37 10.50 7.33
CA GLU A 58 9.69 11.08 7.52
C GLU A 58 9.92 11.11 9.02
N GLU A 59 10.72 10.16 9.53
CA GLU A 59 11.08 10.13 10.93
C GLU A 59 11.70 11.50 11.28
N PRO A 60 11.40 12.07 12.45
CA PRO A 60 11.87 13.39 12.82
C PRO A 60 13.35 13.35 13.23
N GLU A 61 14.24 12.89 12.34
CA GLU A 61 15.70 12.90 12.55
C GLU A 61 16.19 14.31 12.94
N GLY A 62 15.56 15.34 12.36
CA GLY A 62 15.85 16.74 12.67
C GLY A 62 15.54 17.18 14.10
N LYS A 63 14.59 16.54 14.80
CA LYS A 63 14.25 16.92 16.19
C LYS A 63 15.33 16.46 17.19
N PHE A 64 15.91 15.28 16.97
CA PHE A 64 16.99 14.78 17.82
C PHE A 64 18.27 15.59 17.65
N LEU A 65 18.63 15.96 16.42
CA LEU A 65 19.80 16.81 16.15
C LEU A 65 19.66 18.20 16.80
N ALA A 66 18.49 18.83 16.69
CA ALA A 66 18.24 20.12 17.34
C ALA A 66 18.36 20.03 18.88
N LEU A 67 17.88 18.94 19.47
CA LEU A 67 17.95 18.70 20.91
C LEU A 67 19.41 18.50 21.36
N LEU A 68 20.22 17.75 20.61
CA LEU A 68 21.65 17.56 20.89
C LEU A 68 22.44 18.87 20.76
N VAL A 69 22.18 19.68 19.72
CA VAL A 69 22.85 20.99 19.56
C VAL A 69 22.52 21.92 20.73
N SER A 70 21.26 21.99 21.15
CA SER A 70 20.87 22.82 22.31
C SER A 70 21.54 22.36 23.61
N ALA A 71 21.66 21.06 23.85
CA ALA A 71 22.33 20.51 25.02
C ALA A 71 23.83 20.87 25.05
N VAL A 72 24.52 20.78 23.90
CA VAL A 72 25.95 21.14 23.80
C VAL A 72 26.15 22.63 24.07
N VAL A 73 25.29 23.52 23.54
CA VAL A 73 25.38 24.96 23.79
C VAL A 73 25.19 25.26 25.29
N ILE A 74 24.21 24.64 25.94
CA ILE A 74 23.98 24.81 27.38
C ILE A 74 25.21 24.37 28.20
N LEU A 75 25.81 23.22 27.86
CA LEU A 75 27.01 22.72 28.54
C LEU A 75 28.22 23.64 28.35
N LEU A 76 28.42 24.20 27.16
CA LEU A 76 29.51 25.15 26.89
C LEU A 76 29.33 26.45 27.69
N VAL A 77 28.09 26.97 27.77
CA VAL A 77 27.78 28.16 28.58
C VAL A 77 28.04 27.88 30.06
N LEU A 78 27.60 26.73 30.58
CA LEU A 78 27.88 26.33 31.97
C LEU A 78 29.39 26.19 32.24
N ALA A 79 30.14 25.57 31.32
CA ALA A 79 31.58 25.43 31.44
C ALA A 79 32.29 26.80 31.44
N LEU A 80 31.85 27.74 30.59
CA LEU A 80 32.34 29.12 30.57
C LEU A 80 32.04 29.86 31.87
N LEU A 81 30.82 29.75 32.40
CA LEU A 81 30.45 30.35 33.68
C LEU A 81 31.26 29.77 34.85
N LEU A 82 31.50 28.45 34.85
CA LEU A 82 32.35 27.81 35.85
C LEU A 82 33.82 28.24 35.70
N TYR A 83 34.31 28.38 34.47
CA TYR A 83 35.66 28.84 34.19
C TYR A 83 35.88 30.28 34.64
N THR A 84 34.95 31.19 34.33
CA THR A 84 35.02 32.59 34.77
C THR A 84 34.85 32.70 36.29
N SER A 85 33.94 31.96 36.89
CA SER A 85 33.76 31.91 38.35
C SER A 85 35.02 31.42 39.09
N ARG A 86 35.75 30.45 38.52
CA ARG A 86 37.03 29.98 39.06
C ARG A 86 38.17 30.97 38.84
N ARG A 87 38.18 31.69 37.70
CA ARG A 87 39.21 32.68 37.36
C ARG A 87 39.10 33.99 38.15
N VAL A 88 37.88 34.41 38.52
CA VAL A 88 37.63 35.64 39.29
C VAL A 88 37.95 35.49 40.79
N LYS A 89 38.19 34.27 41.28
CA LYS A 89 38.55 33.99 42.69
C LYS A 89 40.07 34.05 42.98
N TRP A 90 40.86 34.77 42.17
CA TRP A 90 42.29 35.03 42.39
C TRP A 90 42.57 36.52 42.42
#